data_AF-A0A2S8FXV4-F1
#
_entry.id   AF-A0A2S8FXV4-F1
#
_cell.length_a   1.000
_cell.length_b   1.000
_cell.length_c   1.000
_cell.angle_alpha   90.00
_cell.angle_beta   90.00
_cell.angle_gamma   90.00
#
_symmetry.space_group_name_H-M   'P 1'
#
loop_
_entity.id
_entity.type
_entity.pdbx_description
1 polymer ?
#
loop_
_entity_poly.entity_id
_entity_poly.type
_entity_poly.pdbx_seq_one_letter_code
_entity_poly.pdbx_strand_id
1 'polypeptide(L)'
;MSQTEKKPSRLAGEELEVWYARDRVERSSTFTYLARPTQSGKGSFIATSIWLGCWNVGGWVFPPWTAMPSGVLGLWLVIGSGNFWWRTLVTAAAILPTVYRQPFSAGYALIVLVSTLLFSYIALGLIPVFLRIPTRSVRFTLWDLGGGILGCSFLLAFLRVLVANDEISRQPFAVFLASLSAVYFGFCVVAACFPVLILPSQRHDKLLLYSGVLLFIVLPLLVSLPFLLFTNEPPMGIALGACLPHWMGACFLWLLVFPMDSAGFFSRSEPDEEKRSENRNDADWSPELEIE
;
A
#
# COMPACT_ATOMS: atom_id res chain seq x y z
N MET A 1 -29.00 -12.22 -29.38
CA MET A 1 -29.70 -11.88 -28.12
C MET A 1 -28.66 -11.87 -27.01
N SER A 2 -28.15 -10.70 -26.61
CA SER A 2 -27.27 -10.61 -25.44
C SER A 2 -28.13 -10.85 -24.20
N GLN A 3 -27.96 -11.99 -23.54
CA GLN A 3 -28.42 -12.11 -22.16
C GLN A 3 -27.66 -11.05 -21.37
N THR A 4 -28.34 -9.94 -21.03
CA THR A 4 -27.88 -9.03 -20.00
C THR A 4 -27.90 -9.81 -18.70
N GLU A 5 -26.81 -10.54 -18.47
CA GLU A 5 -26.54 -11.29 -17.26
C GLU A 5 -26.69 -10.30 -16.11
N LYS A 6 -27.69 -10.51 -15.25
CA LYS A 6 -27.97 -9.63 -14.12
C LYS A 6 -26.71 -9.55 -13.29
N LYS A 7 -26.13 -8.34 -13.20
CA LYS A 7 -25.01 -8.03 -12.29
C LYS A 7 -25.23 -8.73 -10.95
N PRO A 8 -24.26 -9.51 -10.45
CA PRO A 8 -24.44 -10.28 -9.23
C PRO A 8 -24.43 -9.34 -8.03
N SER A 9 -25.57 -8.73 -7.73
CA SER A 9 -25.72 -7.85 -6.58
C SER A 9 -25.79 -8.61 -5.25
N ARG A 10 -25.80 -9.95 -5.29
CA ARG A 10 -25.93 -10.85 -4.14
C ARG A 10 -24.73 -11.78 -3.89
N LEU A 11 -23.76 -11.88 -4.79
CA LEU A 11 -22.58 -12.73 -4.58
C LEU A 11 -21.61 -12.04 -3.62
N ALA A 12 -21.07 -12.79 -2.66
CA ALA A 12 -20.04 -12.35 -1.73
C ALA A 12 -19.05 -13.49 -1.46
N GLY A 13 -17.82 -13.14 -1.06
CA GLY A 13 -16.80 -14.14 -0.70
C GLY A 13 -16.34 -15.00 -1.89
N GLU A 14 -16.21 -16.31 -1.65
CA GLU A 14 -15.66 -17.29 -2.60
C GLU A 14 -16.48 -17.39 -3.91
N GLU A 15 -17.81 -17.26 -3.82
CA GLU A 15 -18.68 -17.27 -5.01
C GLU A 15 -18.45 -16.06 -5.93
N LEU A 16 -18.13 -14.91 -5.33
CA LEU A 16 -17.78 -13.69 -6.07
C LEU A 16 -16.43 -13.85 -6.77
N GLU A 17 -15.45 -14.49 -6.11
CA GLU A 17 -14.15 -14.81 -6.71
C GLU A 17 -14.28 -15.76 -7.90
N VAL A 18 -15.09 -16.81 -7.78
CA VAL A 18 -15.36 -17.77 -8.87
C VAL A 18 -16.05 -17.08 -10.05
N TRP A 19 -17.02 -16.20 -9.80
CA TRP A 19 -17.69 -15.44 -10.85
C TRP A 19 -16.72 -14.51 -11.60
N TYR A 20 -15.85 -13.79 -10.87
CA TYR A 20 -14.83 -12.94 -11.49
C TYR A 20 -13.78 -13.73 -12.26
N ALA A 21 -13.42 -14.94 -11.83
CA ALA A 21 -12.52 -15.83 -12.57
C ALA A 21 -13.11 -16.22 -13.93
N ARG A 22 -14.44 -16.41 -14.00
CA ARG A 22 -15.16 -16.73 -15.24
C ARG A 22 -15.25 -15.52 -16.19
N ASP A 23 -15.65 -14.35 -15.68
CA ASP A 23 -15.76 -13.09 -16.46
C ASP A 23 -14.39 -12.63 -17.02
N ARG A 24 -13.28 -13.01 -16.34
CA ARG A 24 -11.89 -12.74 -16.78
C ARG A 24 -11.56 -13.37 -18.13
N VAL A 25 -12.00 -14.61 -18.37
CA VAL A 25 -11.73 -15.35 -19.61
C VAL A 25 -12.40 -14.64 -20.78
N GLU A 26 -13.59 -14.08 -20.56
CA GLU A 26 -14.38 -13.42 -21.60
C GLU A 26 -13.93 -11.98 -21.90
N ARG A 27 -13.42 -11.22 -20.92
CA ARG A 27 -13.00 -9.81 -21.10
C ARG A 27 -11.53 -9.57 -21.42
N SER A 28 -10.71 -10.63 -21.53
CA SER A 28 -9.25 -10.51 -21.72
C SER A 28 -8.81 -9.84 -23.04
N SER A 29 -9.72 -9.53 -23.97
CA SER A 29 -9.39 -8.92 -25.27
C SER A 29 -9.23 -7.39 -25.27
N THR A 30 -9.62 -6.66 -24.21
CA THR A 30 -9.70 -5.17 -24.27
C THR A 30 -8.81 -4.42 -23.26
N PHE A 31 -8.29 -5.06 -22.22
CA PHE A 31 -7.61 -4.36 -21.10
C PHE A 31 -6.08 -4.50 -21.15
N THR A 32 -5.39 -3.63 -21.92
CA THR A 32 -3.96 -3.83 -22.27
C THR A 32 -2.96 -2.91 -21.56
N TYR A 33 -3.38 -1.82 -20.89
CA TYR A 33 -2.41 -0.76 -20.53
C TYR A 33 -1.81 -0.81 -19.11
N LEU A 34 -2.38 -1.58 -18.16
CA LEU A 34 -1.84 -1.69 -16.78
C LEU A 34 -1.59 -3.13 -16.32
N ALA A 35 -1.90 -4.12 -17.17
CA ALA A 35 -2.02 -5.52 -16.77
C ALA A 35 -0.91 -6.44 -17.27
N ARG A 36 0.11 -5.95 -18.00
CA ARG A 36 1.29 -6.79 -18.29
C ARG A 36 2.33 -6.64 -17.18
N PRO A 37 2.44 -7.58 -16.23
CA PRO A 37 3.69 -7.74 -15.53
C PRO A 37 4.74 -8.02 -16.61
N THR A 38 5.61 -7.05 -16.87
CA THR A 38 6.79 -7.35 -17.68
C THR A 38 7.51 -8.49 -17.00
N GLN A 39 7.63 -9.64 -17.68
CA GLN A 39 8.45 -10.81 -17.35
C GLN A 39 9.96 -10.47 -17.21
N SER A 40 10.32 -9.22 -16.93
CA SER A 40 11.65 -8.74 -16.57
C SER A 40 11.97 -9.15 -15.12
N GLY A 41 11.94 -10.46 -14.84
CA GLY A 41 11.87 -11.08 -13.52
C GLY A 41 13.08 -10.93 -12.60
N LYS A 42 14.12 -10.16 -12.96
CA LYS A 42 15.29 -9.90 -12.08
C LYS A 42 15.85 -8.47 -12.18
N GLY A 43 15.99 -7.94 -13.40
CA GLY A 43 16.55 -6.59 -13.61
C GLY A 43 15.70 -5.47 -12.99
N SER A 44 14.37 -5.56 -13.15
CA SER A 44 13.43 -4.58 -12.60
C SER A 44 13.38 -4.58 -11.06
N PHE A 45 13.53 -5.77 -10.45
CA PHE A 45 13.59 -5.90 -9.00
C PHE A 45 14.84 -5.24 -8.41
N ILE A 46 16.00 -5.45 -9.03
CA ILE A 46 17.28 -4.85 -8.58
C ILE A 46 17.23 -3.33 -8.76
N ALA A 47 16.79 -2.84 -9.93
CA ALA A 47 16.68 -1.41 -10.19
C ALA A 47 15.74 -0.70 -9.20
N THR A 48 14.58 -1.30 -8.91
CA THR A 48 13.64 -0.78 -7.91
C THR A 48 14.21 -0.85 -6.49
N SER A 49 14.96 -1.90 -6.16
CA SER A 49 15.63 -2.00 -4.85
C SER A 49 16.70 -0.91 -4.67
N ILE A 50 17.49 -0.65 -5.73
CA ILE A 50 18.48 0.44 -5.75
C ILE A 50 17.76 1.78 -5.62
N TRP A 51 16.67 1.99 -6.36
CA TRP A 51 15.84 3.19 -6.28
C TRP A 51 15.32 3.43 -4.86
N LEU A 52 14.76 2.41 -4.20
CA LEU A 52 14.33 2.49 -2.80
C LEU A 52 15.52 2.76 -1.85
N GLY A 53 16.68 2.17 -2.11
CA GLY A 53 17.91 2.44 -1.38
C GLY A 53 18.32 3.92 -1.48
N CYS A 54 18.32 4.49 -2.68
CA CYS A 54 18.62 5.90 -2.91
C CYS A 54 17.66 6.82 -2.16
N TRP A 55 16.36 6.50 -2.15
CA TRP A 55 15.38 7.28 -1.39
C TRP A 55 15.56 7.19 0.11
N ASN A 56 15.92 6.02 0.64
CA ASN A 56 16.25 5.88 2.06
C ASN A 56 17.48 6.72 2.43
N VAL A 57 18.53 6.70 1.60
CA VAL A 57 19.71 7.54 1.81
C VAL A 57 19.37 9.03 1.74
N GLY A 58 18.51 9.44 0.79
CA GLY A 58 17.99 10.81 0.73
C GLY A 58 17.22 11.20 2.00
N GLY A 59 16.42 10.27 2.54
CA GLY A 59 15.73 10.43 3.81
C GLY A 59 16.66 10.70 5.00
N TRP A 60 17.90 10.20 4.98
CA TRP A 60 18.88 10.49 6.05
C TRP A 60 19.27 11.97 6.12
N VAL A 61 19.06 12.71 5.03
CA VAL A 61 19.31 14.15 4.97
C VAL A 61 18.04 14.94 5.27
N PHE A 62 16.87 14.41 4.89
CA PHE A 62 15.58 15.10 5.02
C PHE A 62 14.53 14.23 5.75
N PRO A 63 14.21 14.52 7.03
CA PRO A 63 13.31 13.69 7.85
C PRO A 63 11.95 13.36 7.21
N PRO A 64 11.24 14.29 6.52
CA PRO A 64 9.98 13.95 5.85
C PRO A 64 10.13 12.90 4.75
N TRP A 65 11.32 12.75 4.16
CA TRP A 65 11.60 11.74 3.14
C TRP A 65 11.79 10.34 3.72
N THR A 66 12.05 10.14 5.02
CA THR A 66 12.09 8.78 5.60
C THR A 66 10.69 8.23 5.83
N ALA A 67 9.72 9.11 6.11
CA ALA A 67 8.32 8.76 6.33
C ALA A 67 7.67 8.15 5.08
N MET A 68 7.93 8.70 3.90
CA MET A 68 7.33 8.27 2.63
C MET A 68 7.66 6.81 2.28
N PRO A 69 8.93 6.39 2.15
CA PRO A 69 9.31 4.99 1.96
C PRO A 69 8.81 4.10 3.09
N SER A 70 8.81 4.57 4.34
CA SER A 70 8.32 3.77 5.47
C SER A 70 6.83 3.44 5.33
N GLY A 71 6.00 4.38 4.86
CA GLY A 71 4.61 4.09 4.53
C GLY A 71 4.48 3.04 3.42
N VAL A 72 5.20 3.22 2.31
CA VAL A 72 5.15 2.28 1.18
C VAL A 72 5.66 0.88 1.58
N LEU A 73 6.70 0.80 2.39
CA LEU A 73 7.21 -0.45 2.96
C LEU A 73 6.22 -1.07 3.95
N GLY A 74 5.51 -0.27 4.74
CA GLY A 74 4.38 -0.71 5.56
C GLY A 74 3.29 -1.38 4.71
N LEU A 75 2.88 -0.74 3.62
CA LEU A 75 1.95 -1.33 2.65
C LEU A 75 2.50 -2.64 2.05
N TRP A 76 3.79 -2.65 1.68
CA TRP A 76 4.47 -3.82 1.13
C TRP A 76 4.55 -4.98 2.13
N LEU A 77 4.69 -4.73 3.42
CA LEU A 77 4.60 -5.77 4.45
C LEU A 77 3.22 -6.44 4.47
N VAL A 78 2.13 -5.69 4.27
CA VAL A 78 0.76 -6.24 4.25
C VAL A 78 0.49 -7.04 2.98
N ILE A 79 0.61 -6.40 1.82
CA ILE A 79 0.11 -6.94 0.54
C ILE A 79 1.19 -7.37 -0.44
N GLY A 80 2.46 -7.24 -0.06
CA GLY A 80 3.60 -7.57 -0.90
C GLY A 80 3.80 -9.06 -1.19
N SER A 81 4.59 -9.30 -2.22
CA SER A 81 5.06 -10.62 -2.65
C SER A 81 6.34 -11.01 -1.92
N GLY A 82 6.68 -12.31 -1.95
CA GLY A 82 7.87 -12.85 -1.28
C GLY A 82 7.68 -13.28 0.19
N ASN A 83 8.78 -13.71 0.80
CA ASN A 83 8.81 -14.18 2.18
C ASN A 83 8.58 -13.01 3.16
N PHE A 84 7.69 -13.19 4.14
CA PHE A 84 7.41 -12.19 5.17
C PHE A 84 8.66 -11.74 5.92
N TRP A 85 9.50 -12.67 6.37
CA TRP A 85 10.73 -12.36 7.11
C TRP A 85 11.70 -11.53 6.29
N TRP A 86 11.79 -11.80 4.99
CA TRP A 86 12.63 -11.00 4.09
C TRP A 86 12.12 -9.58 3.97
N ARG A 87 10.80 -9.39 3.79
CA ARG A 87 10.20 -8.05 3.74
C ARG A 87 10.44 -7.29 5.06
N THR A 88 10.25 -7.96 6.20
CA THR A 88 10.52 -7.39 7.53
C THR A 88 11.98 -6.98 7.69
N LEU A 89 12.92 -7.83 7.26
CA LEU A 89 14.34 -7.52 7.30
C LEU A 89 14.69 -6.31 6.42
N VAL A 90 14.17 -6.25 5.19
CA VAL A 90 14.41 -5.11 4.28
C VAL A 90 13.83 -3.81 4.86
N THR A 91 12.62 -3.86 5.41
CA THR A 91 11.98 -2.72 6.05
C THR A 91 12.77 -2.26 7.29
N ALA A 92 13.22 -3.19 8.12
CA ALA A 92 14.06 -2.87 9.28
C ALA A 92 15.39 -2.25 8.84
N ALA A 93 16.06 -2.79 7.81
CA ALA A 93 17.31 -2.27 7.28
C ALA A 93 17.15 -0.87 6.65
N ALA A 94 15.97 -0.56 6.09
CA ALA A 94 15.66 0.77 5.56
C ALA A 94 15.54 1.83 6.69
N ILE A 95 14.91 1.46 7.81
CA ILE A 95 14.65 2.38 8.92
C ILE A 95 15.85 2.50 9.86
N LEU A 96 16.58 1.41 10.13
CA LEU A 96 17.63 1.34 11.15
C LEU A 96 18.67 2.47 11.07
N PRO A 97 19.19 2.86 9.89
CA PRO A 97 20.17 3.95 9.81
C PRO A 97 19.62 5.30 10.28
N THR A 98 18.32 5.55 10.12
CA THR A 98 17.68 6.79 10.58
C THR A 98 17.66 6.89 12.11
N VAL A 99 17.56 5.76 12.81
CA VAL A 99 17.57 5.67 14.27
C VAL A 99 18.86 6.26 14.85
N TYR A 100 20.00 5.94 14.23
CA TYR A 100 21.31 6.39 14.71
C TYR A 100 21.58 7.88 14.47
N ARG A 101 21.00 8.46 13.41
CA ARG A 101 21.26 9.85 13.03
C ARG A 101 20.24 10.83 13.59
N GLN A 102 18.96 10.47 13.56
CA GLN A 102 17.84 11.34 13.92
C GLN A 102 16.71 10.51 14.57
N PRO A 103 16.78 10.26 15.88
CA PRO A 103 15.84 9.36 16.57
C PRO A 103 14.38 9.82 16.45
N PHE A 104 14.12 11.13 16.46
CA PHE A 104 12.79 11.69 16.23
C PHE A 104 12.23 11.34 14.84
N SER A 105 13.04 11.45 13.79
CA SER A 105 12.63 11.09 12.42
C SER A 105 12.34 9.60 12.32
N ALA A 106 13.18 8.76 12.94
CA ALA A 106 12.95 7.32 12.97
C ALA A 106 11.64 6.98 13.69
N GLY A 107 11.35 7.65 14.81
CA GLY A 107 10.08 7.51 15.53
C GLY A 107 8.88 7.91 14.70
N TYR A 108 8.98 9.04 14.00
CA TYR A 108 7.96 9.50 13.07
C TYR A 108 7.71 8.48 11.95
N ALA A 109 8.78 8.03 11.28
CA ALA A 109 8.73 7.05 10.21
C ALA A 109 8.12 5.71 10.67
N LEU A 110 8.38 5.32 11.91
CA LEU A 110 7.82 4.13 12.52
C LEU A 110 6.33 4.25 12.83
N ILE A 111 5.87 5.39 13.34
CA ILE A 111 4.44 5.65 13.52
C ILE A 111 3.75 5.62 12.16
N VAL A 112 4.35 6.21 11.11
CA VAL A 112 3.84 6.13 9.74
C VAL A 112 3.77 4.68 9.25
N LEU A 113 4.82 3.88 9.47
CA LEU A 113 4.84 2.47 9.09
C LEU A 113 3.70 1.69 9.76
N VAL A 114 3.58 1.80 11.09
CA VAL A 114 2.57 1.07 11.89
C VAL A 114 1.15 1.52 11.55
N SER A 115 0.92 2.83 11.41
CA SER A 115 -0.39 3.34 10.98
C SER A 115 -0.73 2.91 9.57
N THR A 116 0.22 2.87 8.64
CA THR A 116 0.00 2.37 7.27
C THR A 116 -0.35 0.88 7.28
N LEU A 117 0.33 0.06 8.09
CA LEU A 117 -0.03 -1.36 8.30
C LEU A 117 -1.49 -1.49 8.75
N LEU A 118 -1.87 -0.74 9.79
CA LEU A 118 -3.22 -0.76 10.36
C LEU A 118 -4.28 -0.31 9.34
N PHE A 119 -4.09 0.83 8.70
CA PHE A 119 -5.05 1.36 7.73
C PHE A 119 -5.14 0.49 6.48
N SER A 120 -4.05 -0.15 6.05
CA SER A 120 -4.08 -1.11 4.95
C SER A 120 -4.94 -2.33 5.31
N TYR A 121 -4.83 -2.83 6.53
CA TYR A 121 -5.64 -3.92 7.03
C TYR A 121 -7.13 -3.56 7.07
N ILE A 122 -7.45 -2.38 7.62
CA ILE A 122 -8.81 -1.85 7.65
C ILE A 122 -9.33 -1.69 6.21
N ALA A 123 -8.56 -1.07 5.32
CA ALA A 123 -8.95 -0.89 3.92
C ALA A 123 -9.24 -2.22 3.22
N LEU A 124 -8.40 -3.24 3.39
CA LEU A 124 -8.62 -4.56 2.81
C LEU A 124 -9.90 -5.25 3.31
N GLY A 125 -10.33 -4.95 4.55
CA GLY A 125 -11.61 -5.43 5.09
C GLY A 125 -12.81 -4.61 4.59
N LEU A 126 -12.65 -3.30 4.42
CA LEU A 126 -13.75 -2.41 3.99
C LEU A 126 -13.99 -2.45 2.48
N ILE A 127 -12.94 -2.61 1.65
CA ILE A 127 -13.07 -2.60 0.18
C ILE A 127 -14.04 -3.69 -0.34
N PRO A 128 -13.98 -4.96 0.09
CA PRO A 128 -14.94 -5.97 -0.36
C PRO A 128 -16.38 -5.64 0.03
N VAL A 129 -16.56 -5.04 1.21
CA VAL A 129 -17.87 -4.67 1.76
C VAL A 129 -18.48 -3.52 0.95
N PHE A 130 -17.73 -2.44 0.73
CA PHE A 130 -18.25 -1.24 0.08
C PHE A 130 -18.19 -1.28 -1.44
N LEU A 131 -17.08 -1.78 -2.00
CA LEU A 131 -16.87 -1.78 -3.45
C LEU A 131 -17.32 -3.08 -4.12
N ARG A 132 -17.51 -4.18 -3.36
CA ARG A 132 -17.85 -5.51 -3.92
C ARG A 132 -16.82 -5.97 -4.95
N ILE A 133 -15.56 -5.65 -4.69
CA ILE A 133 -14.39 -6.01 -5.48
C ILE A 133 -13.57 -6.96 -4.61
N PRO A 134 -13.17 -8.15 -5.10
CA PRO A 134 -12.28 -9.02 -4.35
C PRO A 134 -10.97 -8.30 -4.07
N THR A 135 -10.57 -8.30 -2.80
CA THR A 135 -9.28 -7.79 -2.37
C THR A 135 -8.26 -8.91 -2.30
N ARG A 136 -7.00 -8.50 -2.16
CA ARG A 136 -5.92 -9.44 -1.88
C ARG A 136 -6.13 -10.06 -0.50
N SER A 137 -6.08 -11.39 -0.43
CA SER A 137 -6.09 -12.11 0.84
C SER A 137 -4.88 -11.69 1.69
N VAL A 138 -5.13 -11.43 2.97
CA VAL A 138 -4.07 -11.08 3.92
C VAL A 138 -3.21 -12.33 4.18
N ARG A 139 -1.88 -12.22 4.02
CA ARG A 139 -0.93 -13.34 4.10
C ARG A 139 -0.48 -13.70 5.51
N PHE A 140 -1.08 -13.13 6.55
CA PHE A 140 -0.58 -13.27 7.91
C PHE A 140 -1.14 -14.50 8.60
N THR A 141 -0.24 -15.32 9.10
CA THR A 141 -0.57 -16.30 10.13
C THR A 141 -0.81 -15.59 11.47
N LEU A 142 -1.50 -16.23 12.40
CA LEU A 142 -1.67 -15.69 13.77
C LEU A 142 -0.33 -15.37 14.43
N TRP A 143 0.71 -16.13 14.09
CA TRP A 143 2.09 -15.91 14.53
C TRP A 143 2.70 -14.63 13.97
N ASP A 144 2.44 -14.30 12.71
CA ASP A 144 2.92 -13.05 12.11
C ASP A 144 2.22 -11.84 12.74
N LEU A 145 0.94 -11.97 13.08
CA LEU A 145 0.19 -10.94 13.79
C LEU A 145 0.73 -10.73 15.21
N GLY A 146 0.98 -11.83 15.94
CA GLY A 146 1.58 -11.79 17.28
C GLY A 146 3.00 -11.22 17.28
N GLY A 147 3.84 -11.65 16.34
CA GLY A 147 5.19 -11.11 16.13
C GLY A 147 5.17 -9.64 15.74
N GLY A 148 4.22 -9.21 14.92
CA GLY A 148 4.00 -7.81 14.56
C GLY A 148 3.61 -6.96 15.77
N ILE A 149 2.69 -7.43 16.62
CA ILE A 149 2.28 -6.73 17.85
C ILE A 149 3.45 -6.61 18.81
N LEU A 150 4.20 -7.69 19.04
CA LEU A 150 5.38 -7.66 19.91
C LEU A 150 6.46 -6.73 19.35
N GLY A 151 6.77 -6.84 18.06
CA GLY A 151 7.72 -5.98 17.36
C GLY A 151 7.33 -4.51 17.48
N CYS A 152 6.07 -4.15 17.19
CA CYS A 152 5.56 -2.79 17.35
C CYS A 152 5.66 -2.31 18.81
N SER A 153 5.38 -3.18 19.79
CA SER A 153 5.45 -2.83 21.20
C SER A 153 6.90 -2.57 21.66
N PHE A 154 7.85 -3.43 21.27
CA PHE A 154 9.28 -3.23 21.54
C PHE A 154 9.81 -1.96 20.88
N LEU A 155 9.36 -1.69 19.67
CA LEU A 155 9.76 -0.54 18.87
C LEU A 155 9.20 0.76 19.45
N LEU A 156 7.93 0.78 19.87
CA LEU A 156 7.33 1.90 20.59
C LEU A 156 7.99 2.12 21.97
N ALA A 157 8.35 1.05 22.67
CA ALA A 157 9.09 1.13 23.93
C ALA A 157 10.50 1.72 23.70
N PHE A 158 11.20 1.27 22.66
CA PHE A 158 12.52 1.78 22.30
C PHE A 158 12.47 3.25 21.85
N LEU A 159 11.46 3.62 21.06
CA LEU A 159 11.21 5.01 20.68
C LEU A 159 10.89 5.89 21.89
N ARG A 160 10.14 5.39 22.86
CA ARG A 160 9.90 6.12 24.11
C ARG A 160 11.21 6.41 24.85
N VAL A 161 12.14 5.46 24.87
CA VAL A 161 13.46 5.63 25.48
C VAL A 161 14.31 6.64 24.69
N LEU A 162 14.26 6.61 23.35
CA LEU A 162 14.98 7.57 22.51
C LEU A 162 14.41 8.98 22.59
N VAL A 163 13.08 9.13 22.58
CA VAL A 163 12.39 10.42 22.67
C VAL A 163 12.59 11.03 24.05
N ALA A 164 12.61 10.24 25.13
CA ALA A 164 12.90 10.74 26.47
C ALA A 164 14.27 11.44 26.60
N ASN A 165 15.20 11.18 25.68
CA ASN A 165 16.52 11.81 25.62
C ASN A 165 16.61 13.00 24.67
N ASP A 166 15.55 13.33 23.92
CA ASP A 166 15.57 14.39 22.90
C ASP A 166 14.96 15.69 23.43
N GLU A 167 15.52 16.85 23.08
CA GLU A 167 15.08 18.15 23.63
C GLU A 167 13.65 18.51 23.20
N ILE A 168 13.22 18.04 22.03
CA ILE A 168 11.85 18.21 21.49
C ILE A 168 10.80 17.53 22.39
N SER A 169 11.18 16.47 23.12
CA SER A 169 10.26 15.77 24.04
C SER A 169 9.79 16.62 25.22
N ARG A 170 10.49 17.72 25.50
CA ARG A 170 10.09 18.69 26.54
C ARG A 170 8.81 19.44 26.18
N GLN A 171 8.37 19.39 24.92
CA GLN A 171 7.11 19.98 24.46
C GLN A 171 6.10 18.86 24.15
N PRO A 172 5.32 18.39 25.15
CA PRO A 172 4.42 17.25 24.99
C PRO A 172 3.38 17.48 23.89
N PHE A 173 2.94 18.73 23.70
CA PHE A 173 2.00 19.10 22.66
C PHE A 173 2.59 18.94 21.24
N ALA A 174 3.87 19.29 21.05
CA ALA A 174 4.54 19.11 19.76
C ALA A 174 4.69 17.63 19.40
N VAL A 175 5.05 16.78 20.39
CA VAL A 175 5.11 15.32 20.20
C VAL A 175 3.74 14.73 19.86
N PHE A 176 2.69 15.21 20.53
CA PHE A 176 1.31 14.81 20.24
C PHE A 176 0.90 15.17 18.81
N LEU A 177 1.13 16.41 18.38
CA LEU A 177 0.83 16.85 17.01
C LEU A 177 1.66 16.10 15.96
N ALA A 178 2.95 15.87 16.23
CA ALA A 178 3.81 15.07 15.35
C ALA A 178 3.27 13.64 15.20
N SER A 179 2.87 13.00 16.30
CA SER A 179 2.29 11.66 16.30
C SER A 179 0.98 11.61 15.52
N LEU A 180 0.09 12.59 15.74
CA LEU A 180 -1.18 12.69 15.00
C LEU A 180 -0.93 12.90 13.51
N SER A 181 0.03 13.75 13.15
CA SER A 181 0.40 13.97 11.75
C SER A 181 1.00 12.72 11.10
N ALA A 182 1.78 11.92 11.83
CA ALA A 182 2.33 10.65 11.34
C ALA A 182 1.23 9.62 11.08
N VAL A 183 0.24 9.52 11.99
CA VAL A 183 -0.94 8.67 11.79
C VAL A 183 -1.74 9.12 10.57
N TYR A 184 -1.99 10.43 10.45
CA TYR A 184 -2.66 11.01 9.29
C TYR A 184 -1.89 10.72 7.99
N PHE A 185 -0.56 10.83 8.03
CA PHE A 185 0.28 10.54 6.89
C PHE A 185 0.20 9.07 6.48
N GLY A 186 0.19 8.12 7.42
CA GLY A 186 -0.02 6.71 7.12
C GLY A 186 -1.37 6.44 6.45
N PHE A 187 -2.44 7.14 6.89
CA PHE A 187 -3.73 7.10 6.19
C PHE A 187 -3.65 7.63 4.77
N CYS A 188 -2.94 8.76 4.54
CA CYS A 188 -2.72 9.31 3.21
C CYS A 188 -1.96 8.35 2.31
N VAL A 189 -0.97 7.62 2.82
CA VAL A 189 -0.26 6.59 2.06
C VAL A 189 -1.22 5.51 1.58
N VAL A 190 -2.10 5.00 2.44
CA VAL A 190 -3.11 4.00 2.05
C VAL A 190 -4.07 4.56 1.01
N ALA A 191 -4.54 5.80 1.19
CA ALA A 191 -5.39 6.47 0.22
C ALA A 191 -4.70 6.65 -1.16
N ALA A 192 -3.41 6.99 -1.16
CA ALA A 192 -2.59 7.12 -2.36
C ALA A 192 -2.38 5.81 -3.09
N CYS A 193 -2.20 4.74 -2.32
CA CYS A 193 -1.91 3.41 -2.83
C CYS A 193 -3.17 2.55 -2.99
N PHE A 194 -4.36 3.16 -2.89
CA PHE A 194 -5.63 2.47 -2.99
C PHE A 194 -5.76 1.59 -4.25
N PRO A 195 -5.32 2.02 -5.45
CA PRO A 195 -5.34 1.16 -6.63
C PRO A 195 -4.50 -0.12 -6.47
N VAL A 196 -3.42 -0.07 -5.68
CA VAL A 196 -2.50 -1.20 -5.49
C VAL A 196 -3.10 -2.28 -4.59
N LEU A 197 -3.95 -1.91 -3.64
CA LEU A 197 -4.69 -2.83 -2.77
C LEU A 197 -5.66 -3.75 -3.55
N ILE A 198 -6.13 -3.28 -4.71
CA ILE A 198 -7.04 -4.01 -5.59
C ILE A 198 -6.23 -4.96 -6.50
N LEU A 199 -6.81 -6.12 -6.80
CA LEU A 199 -6.21 -7.11 -7.68
C LEU A 199 -5.93 -6.50 -9.08
N PRO A 200 -4.76 -6.78 -9.69
CA PRO A 200 -4.36 -6.15 -10.96
C PRO A 200 -5.43 -6.24 -12.07
N SER A 201 -6.16 -7.35 -12.16
CA SER A 201 -7.20 -7.56 -13.17
C SER A 201 -8.45 -6.68 -13.01
N GLN A 202 -8.62 -6.04 -11.86
CA GLN A 202 -9.78 -5.21 -11.54
C GLN A 202 -9.41 -3.74 -11.34
N ARG A 203 -8.15 -3.39 -11.62
CA ARG A 203 -7.70 -2.00 -11.60
C ARG A 203 -8.24 -1.30 -12.84
N HIS A 204 -9.12 -0.32 -12.61
CA HIS A 204 -9.66 0.56 -13.62
C HIS A 204 -9.11 1.98 -13.41
N ASP A 205 -8.96 2.75 -14.49
CA ASP A 205 -8.45 4.14 -14.43
C ASP A 205 -9.25 5.04 -13.48
N LYS A 206 -10.54 4.74 -13.31
CA LYS A 206 -11.42 5.43 -12.35
C LYS A 206 -10.95 5.30 -10.91
N LEU A 207 -10.31 4.20 -10.51
CA LEU A 207 -9.79 4.01 -9.15
C LEU A 207 -8.60 4.93 -8.88
N LEU A 208 -7.73 5.12 -9.87
CA LEU A 208 -6.65 6.08 -9.79
C LEU A 208 -7.19 7.51 -9.71
N LEU A 209 -8.23 7.81 -10.50
CA LEU A 209 -8.92 9.10 -10.43
C LEU A 209 -9.54 9.34 -9.05
N TYR A 210 -10.22 8.36 -8.47
CA TYR A 210 -10.82 8.49 -7.14
C TYR A 210 -9.76 8.66 -6.04
N SER A 211 -8.65 7.90 -6.12
CA SER A 211 -7.50 8.08 -5.22
C SER A 211 -6.90 9.49 -5.36
N GLY A 212 -6.74 9.98 -6.60
CA GLY A 212 -6.27 11.34 -6.87
C GLY A 212 -7.21 12.43 -6.32
N VAL A 213 -8.52 12.30 -6.55
CA VAL A 213 -9.52 13.25 -6.00
C VAL A 213 -9.51 13.24 -4.48
N LEU A 214 -9.42 12.05 -3.86
CA LEU A 214 -9.31 11.92 -2.42
C LEU A 214 -8.07 12.65 -1.88
N LEU A 215 -6.89 12.42 -2.47
CA LEU A 215 -5.62 12.99 -2.03
C LEU A 215 -5.43 14.47 -2.32
N PHE A 216 -5.87 14.96 -3.48
CA PHE A 216 -5.59 16.33 -3.91
C PHE A 216 -6.71 17.31 -3.55
N ILE A 217 -7.93 16.81 -3.28
CA ILE A 217 -9.09 17.66 -3.01
C ILE A 217 -9.63 17.37 -1.61
N VAL A 218 -10.09 16.14 -1.36
CA VAL A 218 -10.84 15.84 -0.13
C VAL A 218 -9.95 15.94 1.11
N LEU A 219 -8.77 15.32 1.11
CA LEU A 219 -7.88 15.28 2.27
C LEU A 219 -7.28 16.66 2.63
N PRO A 220 -6.77 17.46 1.68
CA PRO A 220 -6.30 18.82 1.97
C PRO A 220 -7.43 19.70 2.50
N LEU A 221 -8.65 19.58 1.97
CA LEU A 221 -9.81 20.32 2.46
C LEU A 221 -10.16 19.92 3.90
N LEU A 222 -10.17 18.62 4.21
CA LEU A 222 -10.44 18.13 5.57
C LEU A 222 -9.40 18.62 6.57
N VAL A 223 -8.12 18.71 6.18
CA VAL A 223 -7.06 19.26 7.04
C VAL A 223 -7.16 20.77 7.16
N SER A 224 -7.50 21.47 6.08
CA SER A 224 -7.55 22.94 6.06
C SER A 224 -8.78 23.49 6.79
N LEU A 225 -9.90 22.77 6.81
CA LEU A 225 -11.17 23.24 7.34
C LEU A 225 -11.09 23.65 8.82
N PRO A 226 -10.48 22.88 9.74
CA PRO A 226 -10.26 23.34 11.11
C PRO A 226 -9.43 24.63 11.18
N PHE A 227 -8.35 24.76 10.40
CA PHE A 227 -7.54 25.98 10.42
C PHE A 227 -8.32 27.19 9.92
N LEU A 228 -9.12 27.03 8.87
CA LEU A 228 -9.98 28.10 8.35
C LEU A 228 -11.07 28.52 9.34
N LEU A 229 -11.57 27.58 10.15
CA LEU A 229 -12.65 27.83 11.11
C LEU A 229 -12.16 28.35 12.47
N PHE A 230 -10.94 27.99 12.89
CA PHE A 230 -10.43 28.24 14.24
C PHE A 230 -9.23 29.21 14.29
N THR A 231 -8.72 29.67 13.15
CA THR A 231 -7.60 30.62 13.09
C THR A 231 -7.93 31.84 12.23
N ASN A 232 -7.30 32.97 12.52
CA ASN A 232 -7.40 34.20 11.72
C ASN A 232 -6.36 34.26 10.59
N GLU A 233 -5.72 33.13 10.27
CA GLU A 233 -4.71 33.07 9.23
C GLU A 233 -5.34 33.28 7.84
N PRO A 234 -4.61 33.90 6.90
CA PRO A 234 -5.15 34.17 5.57
C PRO A 234 -5.50 32.85 4.87
N PRO A 235 -6.72 32.70 4.32
CA PRO A 235 -7.18 31.45 3.69
C PRO A 235 -6.24 30.93 2.61
N MET A 236 -5.59 31.84 1.87
CA MET A 236 -4.62 31.50 0.84
C MET A 236 -3.36 30.85 1.41
N GLY A 237 -2.88 31.30 2.57
CA GLY A 237 -1.71 30.73 3.24
C GLY A 237 -1.99 29.31 3.75
N ILE A 238 -3.16 29.11 4.36
CA ILE A 238 -3.63 27.79 4.81
C ILE A 238 -3.78 26.84 3.60
N ALA A 239 -4.45 27.31 2.54
CA ALA A 239 -4.68 26.49 1.35
C ALA A 239 -3.36 26.07 0.69
N LEU A 240 -2.40 27.00 0.49
CA LEU A 240 -1.10 26.65 -0.08
C LEU A 240 -0.28 25.75 0.85
N GLY A 241 -0.30 26.04 2.16
CA GLY A 241 0.41 25.26 3.18
C GLY A 241 -0.10 23.83 3.32
N ALA A 242 -1.39 23.58 3.07
CA ALA A 242 -1.95 22.22 3.08
C ALA A 242 -1.86 21.54 1.71
N CYS A 243 -2.21 22.23 0.63
CA CYS A 243 -2.32 21.62 -0.70
C CYS A 243 -0.96 21.28 -1.31
N LEU A 244 0.07 22.12 -1.14
CA LEU A 244 1.39 21.86 -1.74
C LEU A 244 2.05 20.59 -1.16
N PRO A 245 2.13 20.39 0.17
CA PRO A 245 2.68 19.16 0.74
C PRO A 245 1.90 17.91 0.34
N HIS A 246 0.57 18.00 0.26
CA HIS A 246 -0.25 16.89 -0.23
C HIS A 246 0.06 16.55 -1.68
N TRP A 247 0.18 17.58 -2.52
CA TRP A 247 0.45 17.38 -3.93
C TRP A 247 1.82 16.73 -4.15
N MET A 248 2.86 17.32 -3.56
CA MET A 248 4.21 16.78 -3.60
C MET A 248 4.30 15.37 -3.01
N GLY A 249 3.64 15.14 -1.88
CA GLY A 249 3.62 13.84 -1.21
C GLY A 249 2.94 12.76 -2.04
N ALA A 250 1.77 13.04 -2.62
CA ALA A 250 1.06 12.09 -3.48
C ALA A 250 1.86 11.74 -4.74
N CYS A 251 2.40 12.75 -5.43
CA CYS A 251 3.28 12.53 -6.59
C CYS A 251 4.48 11.65 -6.22
N PHE A 252 5.11 11.94 -5.08
CA PHE A 252 6.24 11.17 -4.59
C PHE A 252 5.87 9.72 -4.26
N LEU A 253 4.76 9.50 -3.57
CA LEU A 253 4.27 8.16 -3.25
C LEU A 253 4.00 7.35 -4.52
N TRP A 254 3.41 7.96 -5.55
CA TRP A 254 3.21 7.29 -6.84
C TRP A 254 4.52 6.97 -7.56
N LEU A 255 5.54 7.82 -7.46
CA LEU A 255 6.90 7.55 -7.98
C LEU A 255 7.62 6.42 -7.23
N LEU A 256 7.19 6.07 -6.01
CA LEU A 256 7.69 4.89 -5.30
C LEU A 256 6.86 3.64 -5.63
N VAL A 257 5.55 3.77 -5.53
CA VAL A 257 4.61 2.65 -5.53
C VAL A 257 4.44 2.05 -6.91
N PHE A 258 4.34 2.86 -7.98
CA PHE A 258 4.13 2.31 -9.32
C PHE A 258 5.35 1.56 -9.87
N PRO A 259 6.60 2.01 -9.67
CA PRO A 259 7.76 1.20 -10.01
C PRO A 259 7.80 -0.12 -9.22
N MET A 260 7.50 -0.09 -7.91
CA MET A 260 7.41 -1.31 -7.09
C MET A 260 6.35 -2.29 -7.59
N ASP A 261 5.17 -1.78 -7.91
CA ASP A 261 4.07 -2.59 -8.46
C ASP A 261 4.46 -3.17 -9.83
N SER A 262 5.07 -2.36 -10.70
CA SER A 262 5.58 -2.81 -12.01
C SER A 262 6.72 -3.83 -11.90
N ALA A 263 7.55 -3.73 -10.86
CA ALA A 263 8.62 -4.67 -10.56
C ALA A 263 8.14 -5.93 -9.83
N GLY A 264 6.83 -6.06 -9.59
CA GLY A 264 6.22 -7.26 -9.03
C GLY A 264 6.35 -7.39 -7.50
N PHE A 265 6.74 -6.32 -6.79
CA PHE A 265 6.74 -6.30 -5.32
C PHE A 265 5.35 -6.50 -4.74
N PHE A 266 4.32 -6.22 -5.54
CA PHE A 266 2.92 -6.46 -5.23
C PHE A 266 2.31 -7.54 -6.13
N SER A 267 3.04 -8.27 -6.97
CA SER A 267 2.43 -9.30 -7.82
C SER A 267 2.19 -10.58 -7.04
N ARG A 268 1.00 -11.16 -7.12
CA ARG A 268 0.73 -12.48 -6.55
C ARG A 268 1.47 -13.49 -7.43
N SER A 269 2.52 -14.10 -6.89
CA SER A 269 2.93 -15.43 -7.35
C SER A 269 1.81 -16.38 -6.92
N GLU A 270 0.74 -16.49 -7.68
CA GLU A 270 -0.26 -17.53 -7.44
C GLU A 270 0.41 -18.87 -7.77
N PRO A 271 0.74 -19.72 -6.79
CA PRO A 271 1.28 -21.04 -7.07
C PRO A 271 0.22 -21.94 -7.76
N ASP A 272 -1.05 -21.53 -7.68
CA ASP A 272 -2.20 -22.33 -8.11
C ASP A 272 -2.70 -21.98 -9.51
N GLU A 273 -2.43 -20.79 -10.06
CA GLU A 273 -2.78 -20.47 -11.46
C GLU A 273 -1.83 -21.20 -12.43
N GLU A 274 -0.53 -21.28 -12.12
CA GLU A 274 0.46 -22.01 -12.91
C GLU A 274 0.20 -23.53 -12.85
N LYS A 275 -0.03 -24.07 -11.64
CA LYS A 275 -0.43 -25.48 -11.45
C LYS A 275 -1.80 -25.81 -12.04
N ARG A 276 -2.78 -24.90 -12.00
CA ARG A 276 -4.06 -25.12 -12.70
C ARG A 276 -3.90 -25.05 -14.21
N SER A 277 -3.01 -24.22 -14.74
CA SER A 277 -2.73 -24.18 -16.18
C SER A 277 -1.99 -25.42 -16.67
N GLU A 278 -1.05 -25.95 -15.87
CA GLU A 278 -0.42 -27.27 -16.13
C GLU A 278 -1.46 -28.39 -16.06
N ASN A 279 -2.22 -28.50 -14.96
CA ASN A 279 -3.26 -29.54 -14.84
C ASN A 279 -4.38 -29.43 -15.89
N ARG A 280 -4.66 -28.24 -16.42
CA ARG A 280 -5.70 -28.05 -17.45
C ARG A 280 -5.19 -28.44 -18.83
N ASN A 281 -3.91 -28.23 -19.12
CA ASN A 281 -3.30 -28.75 -20.34
C ASN A 281 -3.18 -30.28 -20.30
N ASP A 282 -2.99 -30.87 -19.12
CA ASP A 282 -2.96 -32.31 -18.94
C ASP A 282 -4.36 -32.95 -19.00
N ALA A 283 -5.41 -32.21 -18.62
CA ALA A 283 -6.80 -32.70 -18.66
C ALA A 283 -7.48 -32.57 -20.04
N ASP A 284 -6.95 -31.74 -20.94
CA ASP A 284 -7.45 -31.57 -22.33
C ASP A 284 -6.82 -32.58 -23.31
N TRP A 285 -5.94 -33.47 -22.80
CA TRP A 285 -5.38 -34.60 -23.55
C TRP A 285 -6.06 -35.92 -23.16
N SER A 286 -7.39 -35.95 -23.17
CA SER A 286 -8.10 -37.22 -23.33
C SER A 286 -8.17 -37.53 -24.83
N PRO A 287 -7.40 -38.51 -25.35
CA PRO A 287 -7.62 -38.97 -26.72
C PRO A 287 -9.02 -39.56 -26.77
N GLU A 288 -9.98 -38.78 -27.26
CA GLU A 288 -11.25 -39.32 -27.70
C GLU A 288 -10.97 -40.38 -28.76
N LEU A 289 -11.23 -41.62 -28.36
CA LEU A 289 -12.03 -42.57 -29.14
C LEU A 289 -11.62 -42.68 -30.61
N GLU A 290 -10.60 -43.51 -30.88
CA GLU A 290 -10.63 -44.34 -32.08
C GLU A 290 -11.83 -45.30 -31.93
N ILE A 291 -12.94 -44.90 -32.54
CA ILE A 291 -14.09 -45.75 -32.79
C ILE A 291 -13.71 -46.68 -33.95
N GLU A 292 -13.53 -47.97 -33.66
CA GLU A 292 -13.74 -49.06 -34.62
C GLU A 292 -15.13 -49.68 -34.43
#